data_AF-A0A9R0T5H4-F1
#
_entry.id   AF-A0A9R0T5H4-F1
#
_cell.length_a   1.000
_cell.length_b   1.000
_cell.length_c   1.000
_cell.angle_alpha   90.00
_cell.angle_beta   90.00
_cell.angle_gamma   90.00
#
_symmetry.space_group_name_H-M   'P 1'
#
loop_
_entity.id
_entity.type
_entity.pdbx_description
1 polymer ?
#
loop_
_entity_poly.entity_id
_entity_poly.type
_entity_poly.pdbx_seq_one_letter_code
_entity_poly.pdbx_strand_id
1 'polypeptide(L)'
;MAAALHRRLLLLAVLTVSALLPRAAAVRPFVLVLSGEDFLKDPSGAHPSLPSADGDSEDWDDFADDSPATDPLLSPSSWIPLLDPTTPSPSGDQQDPPSDALFVAGVRAMISAASSGDEAAFSTASAQIDAAATGGHPGAQSALAFLSGAGMARPVSRSRAFLLDKFAADAGDLQSKMALAYAYFRQEMYEEAVTLYAELAEAALTSSLISMEPPVIEPVRLHSGTEENKEALRKSRGEDDEDFQITEYQAQRGNAAAMYKLGLLYYYGLRGLRRDYGKSYYWFSKAVEKDEPRAMELMGEIFARGAGVERNYTLAYRWLRLAAQQEQYSAYNGLGYLYVKGYGVEKNLTKATVLYKSVAERGPWSSMSRWALESYLKGDIGKALLLYSRMADLGYEVAQSNAAWILDRYGDEHICMGESGFCSDMERHLRAHALWWQASEQGNEHAALLIGDAYYYGRGVGRDYERAAEAYMHAQSQSNAHAMFNLGYMHEHGHGLPLDLHLAKRYYDQAVEVDSAAKLPVMLALTSLWIRKNYAGSFMVNFIDSLPEMYPVVEEWVEDVLMDEGNATILTLFACLVTVLYLRERQRRQVVADNPQQPDGAPN
;
A
#
# COMPACT_ATOMS: atom_id res chain seq x y z
N MET A 1 22.42 -17.47 -59.84
CA MET A 1 20.99 -17.90 -59.82
C MET A 1 20.50 -18.23 -58.41
N ALA A 2 21.23 -19.01 -57.59
CA ALA A 2 20.84 -19.32 -56.21
C ALA A 2 20.67 -18.09 -55.30
N ALA A 3 21.56 -17.09 -55.38
CA ALA A 3 21.47 -15.85 -54.59
C ALA A 3 20.25 -14.98 -54.94
N ALA A 4 19.81 -15.01 -56.20
CA ALA A 4 18.62 -14.28 -56.65
C ALA A 4 17.33 -14.99 -56.22
N LEU A 5 17.35 -16.33 -56.15
CA LEU A 5 16.25 -17.13 -55.61
C LEU A 5 16.11 -16.91 -54.09
N HIS A 6 17.24 -16.82 -53.39
CA HIS A 6 17.31 -16.58 -51.95
C HIS A 6 16.76 -15.21 -51.56
N ARG A 7 17.13 -14.15 -52.30
CA ARG A 7 16.58 -12.79 -52.11
C ARG A 7 15.07 -12.73 -52.37
N ARG A 8 14.56 -13.51 -53.35
CA ARG A 8 13.12 -13.55 -53.67
C ARG A 8 12.31 -14.31 -52.62
N LEU A 9 12.88 -15.37 -52.02
CA LEU A 9 12.26 -16.10 -50.91
C LEU A 9 12.22 -15.27 -49.62
N LEU A 10 13.29 -14.52 -49.32
CA LEU A 10 13.35 -13.58 -48.21
C LEU A 10 12.30 -12.46 -48.34
N LEU A 11 12.19 -11.86 -49.52
CA LEU A 11 11.17 -10.84 -49.82
C LEU A 11 9.74 -11.37 -49.64
N LEU A 12 9.49 -12.61 -50.06
CA LEU A 12 8.19 -13.27 -49.90
C LEU A 12 7.87 -13.55 -48.43
N ALA A 13 8.86 -14.02 -47.66
CA ALA A 13 8.71 -14.28 -46.23
C ALA A 13 8.41 -12.99 -45.44
N VAL A 14 9.16 -11.91 -45.71
CA VAL A 14 8.96 -10.60 -45.05
C VAL A 14 7.57 -10.03 -45.36
N LEU A 15 7.13 -10.10 -46.62
CA LEU A 15 5.80 -9.63 -47.03
C LEU A 15 4.66 -10.44 -46.42
N THR A 16 4.84 -11.74 -46.20
CA THR A 16 3.83 -12.57 -45.51
C THR A 16 3.74 -12.28 -44.02
N VAL A 17 4.84 -11.92 -43.37
CA VAL A 17 4.88 -11.56 -41.94
C VAL A 17 4.29 -10.17 -41.72
N SER A 18 4.57 -9.20 -42.59
CA SER A 18 4.00 -7.84 -42.50
C SER A 18 2.49 -7.79 -42.75
N ALA A 19 1.94 -8.73 -43.52
CA ALA A 19 0.50 -8.82 -43.79
C ALA A 19 -0.29 -9.48 -42.64
N LEU A 20 0.39 -10.14 -41.70
CA LEU A 20 -0.21 -10.80 -40.54
C LEU A 20 -0.18 -9.95 -39.26
N LEU A 21 0.49 -8.80 -39.27
CA LEU A 21 0.51 -7.84 -38.16
C LEU A 21 -0.76 -6.97 -38.17
N PRO A 22 -1.63 -7.06 -37.16
CA PRO A 22 -2.71 -6.09 -37.01
C PRO A 22 -2.11 -4.71 -36.70
N ARG A 23 -2.50 -3.69 -37.47
CA ARG A 23 -2.25 -2.28 -37.13
C ARG A 23 -3.10 -1.90 -35.92
N ALA A 24 -2.59 -2.12 -34.72
CA ALA A 24 -3.13 -1.52 -33.51
C ALA A 24 -2.05 -1.45 -32.42
N ALA A 25 -1.43 -0.29 -32.27
CA ALA A 25 -0.68 0.06 -31.06
C ALA A 25 -0.79 1.56 -30.81
N ALA A 26 -2.01 2.04 -30.54
CA ALA A 26 -2.17 3.20 -29.68
C ALA A 26 -2.11 2.66 -28.25
N VAL A 27 -0.95 2.79 -27.61
CA VAL A 27 -0.72 2.41 -26.21
C VAL A 27 -1.66 3.26 -25.36
N ARG A 28 -2.66 2.63 -24.74
CA ARG A 28 -3.49 3.27 -23.72
C ARG A 28 -2.67 3.37 -22.43
N PRO A 29 -2.68 4.49 -21.70
CA PRO A 29 -2.20 4.50 -20.33
C PRO A 29 -3.13 3.60 -19.53
N PHE A 30 -2.63 2.44 -19.10
CA PHE A 30 -3.41 1.50 -18.31
C PHE A 30 -3.13 1.78 -16.83
N VAL A 31 -4.19 2.10 -16.10
CA VAL A 31 -4.20 2.12 -14.64
C VAL A 31 -4.54 0.70 -14.21
N LEU A 32 -3.68 0.10 -13.38
CA LEU A 32 -3.88 -1.25 -12.87
C LEU A 32 -5.07 -1.26 -11.90
N VAL A 33 -6.26 -1.58 -12.44
CA VAL A 33 -7.45 -1.88 -11.64
C VAL A 33 -7.41 -3.37 -11.37
N LEU A 34 -7.07 -3.76 -10.13
CA LEU A 34 -7.33 -5.13 -9.68
C LEU A 34 -8.85 -5.34 -9.71
N SER A 35 -9.31 -6.27 -10.54
CA SER A 35 -10.72 -6.65 -10.55
C SER A 35 -11.04 -7.30 -9.20
N GLY A 36 -12.14 -6.85 -8.58
CA GLY A 36 -12.63 -7.39 -7.29
C GLY A 36 -13.12 -8.83 -7.37
N GLU A 37 -12.59 -9.65 -8.28
CA GLU A 37 -13.12 -10.95 -8.67
C GLU A 37 -13.07 -12.00 -7.55
N ASP A 38 -12.12 -11.88 -6.61
CA ASP A 38 -12.13 -12.72 -5.40
C ASP A 38 -13.20 -12.30 -4.38
N PHE A 39 -13.69 -11.05 -4.44
CA PHE A 39 -14.78 -10.56 -3.59
C PHE A 39 -16.16 -10.77 -4.21
N LEU A 40 -16.26 -11.19 -5.48
CA LEU A 40 -17.53 -11.36 -6.21
C LEU A 40 -18.14 -12.78 -6.09
N LYS A 41 -17.50 -13.72 -5.38
CA LYS A 41 -17.95 -15.12 -5.31
C LYS A 41 -19.08 -15.43 -4.30
N ASP A 42 -19.85 -14.44 -3.85
CA ASP A 42 -21.09 -14.68 -3.08
C ASP A 42 -22.25 -13.83 -3.63
N PRO A 43 -23.37 -14.43 -4.10
CA PRO A 43 -24.45 -13.70 -4.76
C PRO A 43 -25.40 -12.96 -3.80
N SER A 44 -25.14 -12.89 -2.49
CA SER A 44 -26.00 -12.18 -1.55
C SER A 44 -25.42 -10.82 -1.17
N GLY A 45 -25.64 -9.80 -2.01
CA GLY A 45 -25.40 -8.38 -1.69
C GLY A 45 -26.39 -7.80 -0.66
N ALA A 46 -26.92 -8.63 0.24
CA ALA A 46 -27.85 -8.21 1.28
C ALA A 46 -27.08 -7.88 2.57
N HIS A 47 -27.38 -6.73 3.17
CA HIS A 47 -26.90 -6.37 4.50
C HIS A 47 -27.22 -7.50 5.50
N PRO A 48 -26.25 -7.96 6.30
CA PRO A 48 -26.53 -8.87 7.42
C PRO A 48 -27.66 -8.30 8.30
N SER A 49 -28.63 -9.14 8.66
CA SER A 49 -29.72 -8.73 9.55
C SER A 49 -29.16 -8.30 10.90
N LEU A 50 -29.43 -7.06 11.29
CA LEU A 50 -29.05 -6.50 12.58
C LEU A 50 -30.03 -7.01 13.65
N PRO A 51 -29.56 -7.45 14.84
CA PRO A 51 -30.46 -7.62 15.99
C PRO A 51 -31.23 -6.33 16.28
N SER A 52 -32.52 -6.46 16.58
CA SER A 52 -33.44 -5.34 16.86
C SER A 52 -33.00 -4.57 18.09
N ALA A 53 -32.84 -3.25 17.95
CA ALA A 53 -32.51 -2.33 19.02
C ALA A 53 -33.74 -1.82 19.80
N ASP A 54 -34.92 -2.42 19.59
CA ASP A 54 -36.16 -2.03 20.26
C ASP A 54 -36.19 -2.58 21.70
N GLY A 55 -35.53 -1.85 22.59
CA GLY A 55 -35.77 -1.88 24.02
C GLY A 55 -36.24 -0.49 24.45
N ASP A 56 -37.42 -0.42 25.05
CA ASP A 56 -38.09 0.80 25.48
C ASP A 56 -37.16 1.78 26.22
N SER A 57 -37.23 3.04 25.84
CA SER A 57 -36.36 4.13 26.27
C SER A 57 -36.80 4.80 27.58
N GLU A 58 -37.40 4.06 28.51
CA GLU A 58 -37.81 4.58 29.81
C GLU A 58 -37.25 3.67 30.91
N ASP A 59 -36.54 4.27 31.88
CA ASP A 59 -35.89 3.65 33.06
C ASP A 59 -34.58 2.87 32.85
N TRP A 60 -33.47 3.57 32.55
CA TRP A 60 -32.11 3.03 32.69
C TRP A 60 -31.16 3.89 33.56
N ASP A 61 -31.71 4.75 34.43
CA ASP A 61 -30.91 5.59 35.33
C ASP A 61 -30.38 4.85 36.58
N ASP A 62 -30.61 3.54 36.71
CA ASP A 62 -30.31 2.84 37.96
C ASP A 62 -29.82 1.41 37.76
N PHE A 63 -28.56 1.21 37.32
CA PHE A 63 -27.83 -0.04 37.59
C PHE A 63 -26.33 0.18 37.79
N ALA A 64 -25.84 -0.43 38.87
CA ALA A 64 -24.49 -0.44 39.38
C ALA A 64 -23.46 -1.03 38.39
N ASP A 65 -22.20 -0.66 38.59
CA ASP A 65 -21.02 -1.22 37.93
C ASP A 65 -20.93 -2.75 38.16
N ASP A 66 -21.59 -3.54 37.32
CA ASP A 66 -21.24 -4.96 37.14
C ASP A 66 -20.25 -5.08 35.98
N SER A 67 -18.99 -4.74 36.28
CA SER A 67 -17.85 -5.00 35.41
C SER A 67 -17.57 -6.52 35.32
N PRO A 68 -17.44 -7.12 34.12
CA PRO A 68 -16.99 -8.49 34.01
C PRO A 68 -15.48 -8.58 34.28
N ALA A 69 -15.12 -9.47 35.23
CA ALA A 69 -13.79 -10.01 35.53
C ALA A 69 -12.59 -9.07 35.32
N THR A 70 -12.12 -8.46 36.41
CA THR A 70 -10.83 -7.79 36.52
C THR A 70 -9.69 -8.68 36.03
N ASP A 71 -9.04 -8.28 34.94
CA ASP A 71 -7.74 -8.79 34.55
C ASP A 71 -6.71 -8.39 35.65
N PRO A 72 -6.02 -9.33 36.32
CA PRO A 72 -5.15 -9.03 37.47
C PRO A 72 -4.03 -8.02 37.16
N LEU A 73 -3.70 -7.81 35.89
CA LEU A 73 -2.66 -6.88 35.42
C LEU A 73 -3.14 -5.43 35.21
N LEU A 74 -4.46 -5.18 35.24
CA LEU A 74 -5.06 -3.85 35.18
C LEU A 74 -5.48 -3.32 36.56
N SER A 75 -5.09 -4.01 37.63
CA SER A 75 -5.35 -3.52 38.98
C SER A 75 -4.55 -2.22 39.23
N PRO A 76 -5.13 -1.19 39.88
CA PRO A 76 -4.43 0.04 40.30
C PRO A 76 -3.20 -0.21 41.20
N SER A 77 -2.90 -1.48 41.48
CA SER A 77 -1.81 -1.95 42.31
C SER A 77 -0.42 -1.68 41.73
N SER A 78 -0.31 -1.40 40.43
CA SER A 78 0.96 -1.01 39.79
C SER A 78 1.40 0.42 40.12
N TRP A 79 0.48 1.28 40.60
CA TRP A 79 0.75 2.67 41.03
C TRP A 79 0.95 2.82 42.54
N ILE A 80 0.73 1.74 43.30
CA ILE A 80 0.85 1.72 44.76
C ILE A 80 2.19 2.24 45.30
N PRO A 81 3.37 1.96 44.68
CA PRO A 81 4.63 2.47 45.23
C PRO A 81 4.75 4.00 45.26
N LEU A 82 4.03 4.69 44.38
CA LEU A 82 4.05 6.15 44.29
C LEU A 82 2.97 6.82 45.16
N LEU A 83 1.86 6.12 45.39
CA LEU A 83 0.63 6.66 45.98
C LEU A 83 0.35 6.16 47.41
N ASP A 84 1.05 5.13 47.90
CA ASP A 84 0.80 4.53 49.21
C ASP A 84 1.81 5.03 50.28
N PRO A 85 1.37 5.80 51.28
CA PRO A 85 2.23 6.36 52.33
C PRO A 85 2.79 5.32 53.31
N THR A 86 2.45 4.03 53.16
CA THR A 86 2.91 2.95 54.06
C THR A 86 4.04 2.10 53.49
N THR A 87 4.48 2.34 52.26
CA THR A 87 5.61 1.60 51.66
C THR A 87 6.95 2.15 52.19
N PRO A 88 7.78 1.33 52.87
CA PRO A 88 9.10 1.78 53.27
C PRO A 88 9.95 1.98 52.02
N SER A 89 10.75 3.06 52.01
CA SER A 89 11.76 3.30 50.99
C SER A 89 12.60 2.04 50.79
N PRO A 90 12.95 1.67 49.54
CA PRO A 90 13.74 0.48 49.29
C PRO A 90 15.08 0.66 50.02
N SER A 91 15.26 -0.12 51.08
CA SER A 91 16.45 -0.06 51.91
C SER A 91 17.62 -0.71 51.18
N GLY A 92 18.68 0.05 50.91
CA GLY A 92 20.03 -0.48 50.76
C GLY A 92 20.85 0.06 49.58
N ASP A 93 21.70 1.04 49.88
CA ASP A 93 23.00 1.31 49.23
C ASP A 93 23.08 2.10 47.89
N GLN A 94 22.11 2.95 47.57
CA GLN A 94 22.35 4.09 46.68
C GLN A 94 21.75 5.36 47.30
N GLN A 95 22.58 6.36 47.58
CA GLN A 95 22.09 7.70 47.88
C GLN A 95 21.47 8.24 46.59
N ASP A 96 20.13 8.15 46.46
CA ASP A 96 19.41 8.85 45.40
C ASP A 96 19.85 10.33 45.40
N PRO A 97 20.10 10.92 44.22
CA PRO A 97 20.54 12.31 44.16
C PRO A 97 19.50 13.20 44.88
N PRO A 98 19.94 14.25 45.59
CA PRO A 98 19.07 15.07 46.44
C PRO A 98 17.88 15.68 45.67
N SER A 99 18.00 15.80 44.35
CA SER A 99 16.95 16.23 43.43
C SER A 99 15.75 15.28 43.35
N ASP A 100 15.96 13.97 43.47
CA ASP A 100 14.91 12.95 43.29
C ASP A 100 14.04 12.87 44.54
N ALA A 101 14.67 12.92 45.71
CA ALA A 101 13.97 13.03 46.99
C ALA A 101 13.14 14.32 47.08
N LEU A 102 13.66 15.44 46.59
CA LEU A 102 12.94 16.72 46.53
C LEU A 102 11.77 16.69 45.53
N PHE A 103 11.94 16.04 44.38
CA PHE A 103 10.87 15.87 43.40
C PHE A 103 9.73 15.03 43.97
N VAL A 104 10.03 13.85 44.53
CA VAL A 104 9.01 12.96 45.14
C VAL A 104 8.30 13.64 46.31
N ALA A 105 9.04 14.35 47.18
CA ALA A 105 8.46 15.10 48.28
C ALA A 105 7.55 16.24 47.78
N GLY A 106 7.99 17.00 46.77
CA GLY A 106 7.23 18.08 46.17
C GLY A 106 5.94 17.61 45.49
N VAL A 107 6.01 16.50 44.73
CA VAL A 107 4.82 15.92 44.07
C VAL A 107 3.82 15.44 45.11
N ARG A 108 4.27 14.74 46.17
CA ARG A 108 3.39 14.28 47.25
C ARG A 108 2.73 15.44 47.98
N ALA A 109 3.48 16.49 48.28
CA ALA A 109 2.97 17.69 48.92
C ALA A 109 1.94 18.41 48.02
N MET A 110 2.20 18.52 46.71
CA MET A 110 1.25 19.09 45.75
C MET A 110 -0.04 18.28 45.66
N ILE A 111 0.02 16.96 45.62
CA ILE A 111 -1.16 16.08 45.58
C ILE A 111 -1.99 16.27 46.86
N SER A 112 -1.34 16.29 48.02
CA SER A 112 -2.03 16.52 49.30
C SER A 112 -2.71 17.88 49.35
N ALA A 113 -2.03 18.95 48.93
CA ALA A 113 -2.57 20.31 48.91
C ALA A 113 -3.71 20.48 47.91
N ALA A 114 -3.63 19.83 46.74
CA ALA A 114 -4.70 19.81 45.75
C ALA A 114 -5.95 19.09 46.30
N SER A 115 -5.77 17.98 47.02
CA SER A 115 -6.87 17.22 47.63
C SER A 115 -7.57 17.97 48.77
N SER A 116 -6.85 18.85 49.49
CA SER A 116 -7.40 19.65 50.58
C SER A 116 -7.86 21.05 50.15
N GLY A 117 -7.63 21.44 48.90
CA GLY A 117 -7.93 22.78 48.38
C GLY A 117 -7.08 23.90 49.01
N ASP A 118 -5.90 23.58 49.54
CA ASP A 118 -5.02 24.56 50.20
C ASP A 118 -4.05 25.18 49.19
N GLU A 119 -4.40 26.35 48.67
CA GLU A 119 -3.57 27.08 47.70
C GLU A 119 -2.20 27.51 48.25
N ALA A 120 -2.10 27.81 49.55
CA ALA A 120 -0.84 28.21 50.16
C ALA A 120 0.11 27.01 50.27
N ALA A 121 -0.42 25.86 50.71
CA ALA A 121 0.33 24.61 50.71
C ALA A 121 0.74 24.19 49.29
N PHE A 122 -0.13 24.36 48.29
CA PHE A 122 0.17 24.05 46.89
C PHE A 122 1.30 24.96 46.35
N SER A 123 1.28 26.25 46.68
CA SER A 123 2.36 27.18 46.32
C SER A 123 3.69 26.79 46.98
N THR A 124 3.68 26.40 48.26
CA THR A 124 4.90 25.96 48.96
C THR A 124 5.45 24.65 48.41
N ALA A 125 4.59 23.71 48.02
CA ALA A 125 4.98 22.46 47.37
C ALA A 125 5.59 22.70 45.98
N SER A 126 5.06 23.68 45.24
CA SER A 126 5.61 24.08 43.93
C SER A 126 7.06 24.60 44.03
N ALA A 127 7.45 25.18 45.17
CA ALA A 127 8.84 25.64 45.39
C ALA A 127 9.82 24.46 45.56
N GLN A 128 9.37 23.31 46.05
CA GLN A 128 10.19 22.09 46.13
C GLN A 128 10.44 21.50 44.74
N ILE A 129 9.44 21.57 43.85
CA ILE A 129 9.58 21.20 42.43
C ILE A 129 10.54 22.16 41.71
N ASP A 130 10.47 23.48 41.99
CA ASP A 130 11.44 24.43 41.45
C ASP A 130 12.88 24.06 41.87
N ALA A 131 13.11 23.73 43.15
CA ALA A 131 14.42 23.33 43.64
C ALA A 131 14.93 22.06 42.93
N ALA A 132 14.08 21.03 42.79
CA ALA A 132 14.43 19.81 42.06
C ALA A 132 14.71 20.07 40.57
N ALA A 133 13.94 20.96 39.93
CA ALA A 133 14.14 21.34 38.53
C ALA A 133 15.45 22.11 38.32
N THR A 134 15.83 23.00 39.25
CA THR A 134 17.15 23.67 39.22
C THR A 134 18.30 22.69 39.45
N GLY A 135 18.04 21.57 40.13
CA GLY A 135 18.96 20.46 40.29
C GLY A 135 19.12 19.58 39.04
N GLY A 136 18.36 19.85 37.96
CA GLY A 136 18.46 19.11 36.70
C GLY A 136 17.54 17.89 36.60
N HIS A 137 16.60 17.69 37.53
CA HIS A 137 15.71 16.54 37.49
C HIS A 137 14.70 16.65 36.32
N PRO A 138 14.68 15.69 35.37
CA PRO A 138 13.85 15.77 34.16
C PRO A 138 12.35 15.82 34.48
N GLY A 139 11.86 14.94 35.36
CA GLY A 139 10.46 14.97 35.82
C GLY A 139 10.06 16.26 36.56
N ALA A 140 10.99 16.91 37.29
CA ALA A 140 10.71 18.18 37.94
C ALA A 140 10.67 19.33 36.93
N GLN A 141 11.54 19.32 35.91
CA GLN A 141 11.49 20.27 34.79
C GLN A 141 10.18 20.13 34.00
N SER A 142 9.74 18.91 33.73
CA SER A 142 8.46 18.58 33.08
C SER A 142 7.26 19.07 33.91
N ALA A 143 7.21 18.74 35.20
CA ALA A 143 6.17 19.23 36.11
C ALA A 143 6.17 20.78 36.19
N LEU A 144 7.35 21.39 36.19
CA LEU A 144 7.50 22.84 36.23
C LEU A 144 7.07 23.53 34.93
N ALA A 145 7.30 22.87 33.79
CA ALA A 145 6.82 23.31 32.49
C ALA A 145 5.30 23.36 32.49
N PHE A 146 4.64 22.29 32.95
CA PHE A 146 3.19 22.22 33.12
C PHE A 146 2.66 23.34 34.02
N LEU A 147 3.24 23.53 35.21
CA LEU A 147 2.83 24.60 36.14
C LEU A 147 2.96 26.00 35.53
N SER A 148 4.05 26.24 34.79
CA SER A 148 4.30 27.53 34.12
C SER A 148 3.39 27.75 32.90
N GLY A 149 3.01 26.69 32.20
CA GLY A 149 2.09 26.73 31.06
C GLY A 149 0.63 26.90 31.48
N ALA A 150 0.22 26.22 32.55
CA ALA A 150 -1.14 26.25 33.09
C ALA A 150 -1.43 27.48 33.97
N GLY A 151 -0.38 28.15 34.47
CA GLY A 151 -0.54 29.28 35.40
C GLY A 151 -0.91 28.85 36.83
N MET A 152 -0.53 27.63 37.21
CA MET A 152 -0.82 27.08 38.53
C MET A 152 0.30 27.45 39.50
N ALA A 153 -0.05 28.12 40.60
CA ALA A 153 0.87 28.70 41.61
C ALA A 153 1.84 29.78 41.09
N ARG A 154 1.84 30.10 39.79
CA ARG A 154 2.77 31.04 39.15
C ARG A 154 2.14 31.69 37.92
N PRO A 155 2.63 32.85 37.45
CA PRO A 155 2.11 33.49 36.25
C PRO A 155 2.36 32.63 35.00
N VAL A 156 1.39 32.63 34.08
CA VAL A 156 1.47 31.89 32.82
C VAL A 156 2.65 32.39 31.98
N SER A 157 3.52 31.47 31.56
CA SER A 157 4.64 31.76 30.67
C SER A 157 4.86 30.61 29.68
N ARG A 158 4.41 30.82 28.44
CA ARG A 158 4.54 29.83 27.35
C ARG A 158 6.00 29.58 26.97
N SER A 159 6.84 30.62 26.98
CA SER A 159 8.26 30.51 26.65
C SER A 159 9.03 29.73 27.72
N ARG A 160 8.73 29.96 29.00
CA ARG A 160 9.33 29.20 30.11
C ARG A 160 8.89 27.74 30.08
N ALA A 161 7.60 27.47 29.86
CA ALA A 161 7.08 26.11 29.73
C ALA A 161 7.80 25.35 28.60
N PHE A 162 7.86 25.95 27.41
CA PHE A 162 8.54 25.34 26.26
C PHE A 162 10.02 25.05 26.52
N LEU A 163 10.76 25.97 27.15
CA LEU A 163 12.17 25.74 27.48
C LEU A 163 12.37 24.60 28.48
N LEU A 164 11.52 24.53 29.51
CA LEU A 164 11.59 23.48 30.52
C LEU A 164 11.22 22.11 29.92
N ASP A 165 10.20 22.07 29.06
CA ASP A 165 9.86 20.86 28.30
C ASP A 165 11.03 20.44 27.41
N LYS A 166 11.74 21.38 26.77
CA LYS A 166 12.91 21.07 25.96
C LYS A 166 14.02 20.40 26.77
N PHE A 167 14.36 20.94 27.94
CA PHE A 167 15.37 20.34 28.81
C PHE A 167 14.96 18.96 29.33
N ALA A 168 13.69 18.81 29.74
CA ALA A 168 13.18 17.53 30.23
C ALA A 168 13.14 16.47 29.13
N ALA A 169 12.71 16.83 27.91
CA ALA A 169 12.65 15.93 26.77
C ALA A 169 14.04 15.48 26.31
N ASP A 170 15.02 16.39 26.26
CA ASP A 170 16.40 16.07 25.93
C ASP A 170 17.04 15.14 26.99
N ALA A 171 16.57 15.23 28.24
CA ALA A 171 16.94 14.33 29.33
C ALA A 171 16.13 13.02 29.38
N GLY A 172 15.24 12.78 28.41
CA GLY A 172 14.50 11.52 28.26
C GLY A 172 13.11 11.48 28.88
N ASP A 173 12.57 12.60 29.38
CA ASP A 173 11.22 12.65 29.93
C ASP A 173 10.15 12.46 28.85
N LEU A 174 9.35 11.41 28.99
CA LEU A 174 8.35 11.04 27.98
C LEU A 174 7.19 12.06 27.92
N GLN A 175 6.84 12.68 29.05
CA GLN A 175 5.73 13.64 29.09
C GLN A 175 6.10 14.92 28.35
N SER A 176 7.31 15.45 28.58
CA SER A 176 7.79 16.63 27.86
C SER A 176 8.10 16.35 26.40
N LYS A 177 8.58 15.15 26.03
CA LYS A 177 8.67 14.73 24.61
C LYS A 177 7.31 14.77 23.93
N MET A 178 6.26 14.28 24.59
CA MET A 178 4.88 14.32 24.08
C MET A 178 4.37 15.76 23.94
N ALA A 179 4.63 16.62 24.94
CA ALA A 179 4.23 18.02 24.93
C ALA A 179 4.91 18.80 23.78
N LEU A 180 6.21 18.58 23.54
CA LEU A 180 6.96 19.18 22.42
C LEU A 180 6.51 18.65 21.07
N ALA A 181 6.29 17.34 20.94
CA ALA A 181 5.80 16.74 19.70
C ALA A 181 4.45 17.38 19.29
N TYR A 182 3.55 17.56 20.27
CA TYR A 182 2.29 18.25 20.04
C TYR A 182 2.49 19.73 19.71
N ALA A 183 3.42 20.42 20.37
CA ALA A 183 3.73 21.82 20.09
C ALA A 183 4.28 22.02 18.67
N TYR A 184 5.18 21.15 18.21
CA TYR A 184 5.73 21.16 16.85
C TYR A 184 4.67 20.81 15.80
N PHE A 185 3.83 19.82 16.09
CA PHE A 185 2.68 19.49 15.23
C PHE A 185 1.75 20.68 15.03
N ARG A 186 1.42 21.40 16.11
CA ARG A 186 0.58 22.61 16.07
C ARG A 186 1.22 23.78 15.32
N GLN A 187 2.54 23.78 15.14
CA GLN A 187 3.31 24.79 14.42
C GLN A 187 3.68 24.35 13.01
N GLU A 188 3.13 23.24 12.52
CA GLU A 188 3.41 22.67 11.20
C GLU A 188 4.88 22.23 11.00
N MET A 189 5.61 22.03 12.11
CA MET A 189 6.96 21.47 12.16
C MET A 189 6.90 19.95 12.22
N TYR A 190 6.47 19.34 11.11
CA TYR A 190 6.16 17.92 11.06
C TYR A 190 7.37 17.01 11.20
N GLU A 191 8.57 17.44 10.76
CA GLU A 191 9.79 16.62 10.85
C GLU A 191 10.19 16.40 12.31
N GLU A 192 10.25 17.47 13.10
CA GLU A 192 10.58 17.43 14.51
C GLU A 192 9.50 16.71 15.32
N ALA A 193 8.23 16.93 14.99
CA ALA A 193 7.11 16.23 15.63
C ALA A 193 7.18 14.71 15.40
N VAL A 194 7.43 14.27 14.16
CA VAL A 194 7.49 12.85 13.81
C VAL A 194 8.66 12.16 14.52
N THR A 195 9.82 12.81 14.64
CA THR A 195 10.97 12.23 15.36
C THR A 195 10.63 11.93 16.82
N LEU A 196 10.04 12.90 17.53
CA LEU A 196 9.64 12.73 18.92
C LEU A 196 8.51 11.70 19.08
N TYR A 197 7.52 11.70 18.18
CA TYR A 197 6.45 10.69 18.20
C TYR A 197 6.97 9.28 17.93
N ALA A 198 7.98 9.11 17.08
CA ALA A 198 8.61 7.81 16.83
C ALA A 198 9.35 7.29 18.06
N GLU A 199 10.14 8.14 18.73
CA GLU A 199 10.82 7.77 19.98
C GLU A 199 9.83 7.39 21.09
N LEU A 200 8.71 8.12 21.20
CA LEU A 200 7.65 7.81 22.16
C LEU A 200 6.96 6.47 21.84
N ALA A 201 6.73 6.19 20.55
CA ALA A 201 6.15 4.93 20.11
C ALA A 201 7.11 3.76 20.41
N GLU A 202 8.40 3.93 20.18
CA GLU A 202 9.42 2.93 20.52
C GLU A 202 9.53 2.71 22.04
N ALA A 203 9.52 3.78 22.83
CA ALA A 203 9.48 3.70 24.29
C ALA A 203 8.24 2.96 24.79
N ALA A 204 7.06 3.23 24.20
CA ALA A 204 5.82 2.54 24.54
C ALA A 204 5.85 1.06 24.13
N LEU A 205 6.42 0.73 22.97
CA LEU A 205 6.59 -0.65 22.50
C LEU A 205 7.57 -1.44 23.37
N THR A 206 8.66 -0.81 23.83
CA THR A 206 9.69 -1.44 24.67
C THR A 206 9.28 -1.56 26.13
N SER A 207 8.54 -0.59 26.67
CA SER A 207 7.96 -0.68 28.02
C SER A 207 6.82 -1.69 28.11
N SER A 208 6.16 -1.97 26.99
CA SER A 208 5.17 -3.03 26.85
C SER A 208 5.88 -4.38 26.81
N LEU A 209 6.22 -4.92 27.98
CA LEU A 209 6.51 -6.35 28.16
C LEU A 209 5.43 -7.17 27.45
N ILE A 210 5.74 -7.66 26.26
CA ILE A 210 5.04 -8.66 25.42
C ILE A 210 3.62 -8.97 25.90
N SER A 211 2.69 -8.04 25.66
CA SER A 211 1.29 -8.42 25.52
C SER A 211 1.10 -8.83 24.06
N MET A 212 0.60 -10.05 23.83
CA MET A 212 0.26 -10.60 22.51
C MET A 212 -0.96 -9.92 21.86
N GLU A 213 -1.47 -8.87 22.50
CA GLU A 213 -2.47 -7.95 22.01
C GLU A 213 -1.83 -6.56 21.93
N PRO A 214 -1.94 -5.84 20.80
CA PRO A 214 -1.51 -4.44 20.78
C PRO A 214 -2.22 -3.75 21.95
N PRO A 215 -1.51 -2.94 22.77
CA PRO A 215 -2.15 -2.27 23.88
C PRO A 215 -3.32 -1.51 23.29
N VAL A 216 -4.52 -1.83 23.78
CA VAL A 216 -5.69 -1.06 23.42
C VAL A 216 -5.36 0.35 23.87
N ILE A 217 -5.13 1.26 22.93
CA ILE A 217 -5.08 2.69 23.22
C ILE A 217 -6.54 3.05 23.51
N GLU A 218 -6.99 2.71 24.71
CA GLU A 218 -8.26 3.18 25.22
C GLU A 218 -8.03 4.64 25.57
N PRO A 219 -8.79 5.58 24.97
CA PRO A 219 -8.82 6.94 25.48
C PRO A 219 -9.43 6.88 26.89
N VAL A 220 -8.58 6.72 27.90
CA VAL A 220 -8.98 6.85 29.30
C VAL A 220 -9.22 8.32 29.55
N ARG A 221 -10.47 8.68 29.85
CA ARG A 221 -10.79 10.04 30.30
C ARG A 221 -10.08 10.27 31.63
N LEU A 222 -9.07 11.14 31.65
CA LEU A 222 -8.47 11.63 32.88
C LEU A 222 -9.45 12.62 33.52
N HIS A 223 -10.12 12.19 34.58
CA HIS A 223 -11.00 13.04 35.37
C HIS A 223 -10.17 14.12 36.09
N SER A 224 -10.28 15.38 35.67
CA SER A 224 -9.86 16.49 36.50
C SER A 224 -10.99 16.79 37.50
N GLY A 225 -10.67 16.98 38.78
CA GLY A 225 -11.65 17.13 39.87
C GLY A 225 -12.70 18.24 39.70
N THR A 226 -12.58 19.10 38.68
CA THR A 226 -13.61 20.08 38.28
C THR A 226 -14.75 19.49 37.43
N GLU A 227 -14.68 18.21 37.03
CA GLU A 227 -15.69 17.51 36.22
C GLU A 227 -16.90 16.95 37.02
N GLU A 228 -17.01 17.20 38.33
CA GLU A 228 -18.16 16.73 39.12
C GLU A 228 -19.50 17.39 38.74
N ASN A 229 -19.48 18.52 38.01
CA ASN A 229 -20.70 19.17 37.56
C ASN A 229 -21.17 18.59 36.21
N LYS A 230 -21.80 17.41 36.28
CA LYS A 230 -22.41 16.68 35.14
C LYS A 230 -23.25 17.60 34.23
N GLU A 231 -23.94 18.56 34.83
CA GLU A 231 -24.87 19.47 34.15
C GLU A 231 -24.15 20.57 33.36
N ALA A 232 -23.00 21.05 33.87
CA ALA A 232 -22.14 21.97 33.13
C ALA A 232 -21.44 21.29 31.94
N LEU A 233 -21.08 20.01 32.09
CA LEU A 233 -20.49 19.21 31.01
C LEU A 233 -21.51 18.91 29.91
N ARG A 234 -22.74 18.53 30.30
CA ARG A 234 -23.85 18.29 29.37
C ARG A 234 -24.14 19.53 28.52
N LYS A 235 -24.13 20.72 29.13
CA LYS A 235 -24.34 22.03 28.50
C LYS A 235 -23.19 22.56 27.64
N SER A 236 -21.95 22.30 28.03
CA SER A 236 -20.80 22.90 27.33
C SER A 236 -20.20 22.02 26.25
N ARG A 237 -20.37 20.70 26.34
CA ARG A 237 -19.80 19.74 25.38
C ARG A 237 -20.68 18.53 25.11
N GLY A 238 -21.60 18.14 26.01
CA GLY A 238 -22.42 16.92 25.95
C GLY A 238 -23.70 17.03 25.12
N GLU A 239 -24.75 16.30 25.52
CA GLU A 239 -26.01 16.24 24.75
C GLU A 239 -26.74 17.60 24.62
N ASP A 240 -26.51 18.54 25.55
CA ASP A 240 -27.11 19.87 25.52
C ASP A 240 -26.26 20.89 24.73
N ASP A 241 -25.11 20.48 24.19
CA ASP A 241 -24.26 21.29 23.32
C ASP A 241 -24.95 21.53 21.96
N GLU A 242 -24.88 22.77 21.47
CA GLU A 242 -25.53 23.16 20.22
C GLU A 242 -25.07 22.31 19.03
N ASP A 243 -23.77 22.00 18.93
CA ASP A 243 -23.26 21.19 17.83
C ASP A 243 -23.73 19.74 17.91
N PHE A 244 -23.89 19.22 19.13
CA PHE A 244 -24.46 17.89 19.35
C PHE A 244 -25.91 17.85 18.87
N GLN A 245 -26.74 18.81 19.31
CA GLN A 245 -28.15 18.88 18.92
C GLN A 245 -28.34 19.08 17.42
N ILE A 246 -27.48 19.89 16.78
CA ILE A 246 -27.49 20.05 15.32
C ILE A 246 -27.15 18.72 14.63
N THR A 247 -26.15 17.99 15.13
CA THR A 247 -25.76 16.68 14.58
C THR A 247 -26.88 15.66 14.77
N GLU A 248 -27.52 15.65 15.94
CA GLU A 248 -28.67 14.79 16.24
C GLU A 248 -29.86 15.09 15.34
N TYR A 249 -30.24 16.36 15.20
CA TYR A 249 -31.30 16.80 14.29
C TYR A 249 -31.03 16.37 12.85
N GLN A 250 -29.80 16.53 12.36
CA GLN A 250 -29.43 16.07 11.02
C GLN A 250 -29.55 14.55 10.86
N ALA A 251 -29.12 13.78 11.86
CA ALA A 251 -29.25 12.33 11.86
C ALA A 251 -30.72 11.90 11.87
N GLN A 252 -31.56 12.52 12.70
CA GLN A 252 -33.01 12.28 12.72
C GLN A 252 -33.67 12.59 11.37
N ARG A 253 -33.16 13.59 10.64
CA ARG A 253 -33.63 13.92 9.28
C ARG A 253 -33.11 12.99 8.19
N GLY A 254 -32.35 11.96 8.53
CA GLY A 254 -31.89 10.95 7.59
C GLY A 254 -30.48 11.18 7.04
N ASN A 255 -29.68 12.10 7.59
CA ASN A 255 -28.30 12.29 7.17
C ASN A 255 -27.40 11.15 7.70
N ALA A 256 -26.95 10.28 6.81
CA ALA A 256 -26.14 9.11 7.13
C ALA A 256 -24.79 9.45 7.78
N ALA A 257 -24.12 10.52 7.32
CA ALA A 257 -22.86 10.96 7.89
C ALA A 257 -23.03 11.50 9.32
N ALA A 258 -24.17 12.13 9.61
CA ALA A 258 -24.51 12.58 10.96
C ALA A 258 -24.83 11.39 11.89
N MET A 259 -25.55 10.37 11.39
CA MET A 259 -25.78 9.12 12.13
C MET A 259 -24.46 8.43 12.49
N TYR A 260 -23.56 8.29 11.52
CA TYR A 260 -22.20 7.77 11.76
C TYR A 260 -21.44 8.59 12.81
N LYS A 261 -21.51 9.92 12.73
CA LYS A 261 -20.85 10.81 13.70
C LYS A 261 -21.40 10.64 15.11
N LEU A 262 -22.72 10.50 15.30
CA LEU A 262 -23.31 10.20 16.60
C LEU A 262 -22.86 8.84 17.12
N GLY A 263 -22.83 7.83 16.26
CA GLY A 263 -22.32 6.51 16.59
C GLY A 263 -20.91 6.56 17.17
N LEU A 264 -20.02 7.36 16.56
CA LEU A 264 -18.65 7.60 17.05
C LEU A 264 -18.61 8.30 18.40
N LEU A 265 -19.42 9.35 18.59
CA LEU A 265 -19.45 10.10 19.84
C LEU A 265 -19.81 9.19 21.02
N TYR A 266 -20.81 8.31 20.84
CA TYR A 266 -21.20 7.32 21.84
C TYR A 266 -20.20 6.17 21.95
N TYR A 267 -19.59 5.70 20.85
CA TYR A 267 -18.64 4.59 20.86
C TYR A 267 -17.38 4.91 21.67
N TYR A 268 -16.84 6.11 21.48
CA TYR A 268 -15.58 6.55 22.10
C TYR A 268 -15.78 7.45 23.33
N GLY A 269 -17.02 7.83 23.67
CA GLY A 269 -17.29 8.74 24.79
C GLY A 269 -16.73 10.16 24.58
N LEU A 270 -16.87 10.69 23.35
CA LEU A 270 -16.30 11.97 22.93
C LEU A 270 -17.20 13.15 23.30
N ARG A 271 -16.63 14.36 23.30
CA ARG A 271 -17.34 15.63 23.59
C ARG A 271 -18.20 15.53 24.86
N GLY A 272 -17.64 15.10 25.99
CA GLY A 272 -18.41 15.06 27.24
C GLY A 272 -19.47 13.96 27.34
N LEU A 273 -19.81 13.24 26.26
CA LEU A 273 -20.70 12.07 26.32
C LEU A 273 -20.02 10.92 27.08
N ARG A 274 -20.83 10.11 27.77
CA ARG A 274 -20.36 8.82 28.30
C ARG A 274 -20.39 7.79 27.18
N ARG A 275 -19.46 6.84 27.26
CA ARG A 275 -19.43 5.71 26.33
C ARG A 275 -20.72 4.89 26.48
N ASP A 276 -21.40 4.67 25.37
CA ASP A 276 -22.63 3.90 25.30
C ASP A 276 -22.63 3.08 24.01
N TYR A 277 -22.29 1.80 24.15
CA TYR A 277 -22.20 0.91 23.00
C TYR A 277 -23.57 0.55 22.42
N GLY A 278 -24.65 0.62 23.22
CA GLY A 278 -26.01 0.39 22.74
C GLY A 278 -26.47 1.52 21.83
N LYS A 279 -26.37 2.77 22.28
CA LYS A 279 -26.66 3.95 21.45
C LYS A 279 -25.73 4.04 20.23
N SER A 280 -24.45 3.70 20.40
CA SER A 280 -23.50 3.64 19.31
C SER A 280 -23.94 2.65 18.22
N TYR A 281 -24.26 1.41 18.62
CA TYR A 281 -24.76 0.37 17.72
C TYR A 281 -26.05 0.79 17.02
N TYR A 282 -26.98 1.43 17.73
CA TYR A 282 -28.22 1.96 17.15
C TYR A 282 -27.96 2.97 16.03
N TRP A 283 -27.09 3.96 16.28
CA TRP A 283 -26.80 4.99 15.28
C TRP A 283 -25.98 4.46 14.10
N PHE A 284 -25.05 3.53 14.33
CA PHE A 284 -24.35 2.86 13.23
C PHE A 284 -25.28 1.97 12.41
N SER A 285 -26.21 1.25 13.04
CA SER A 285 -27.23 0.45 12.36
C SER A 285 -28.05 1.32 11.40
N LYS A 286 -28.53 2.48 11.86
CA LYS A 286 -29.25 3.45 11.01
C LYS A 286 -28.38 4.02 9.88
N ALA A 287 -27.10 4.26 10.14
CA ALA A 287 -26.18 4.74 9.12
C ALA A 287 -25.94 3.67 8.03
N VAL A 288 -25.82 2.40 8.42
CA VAL A 288 -25.69 1.26 7.51
C VAL A 288 -26.95 1.06 6.66
N GLU A 289 -28.15 1.24 7.23
CA GLU A 289 -29.41 1.24 6.48
C GLU A 289 -29.48 2.33 5.40
N LYS A 290 -28.65 3.37 5.51
CA LYS A 290 -28.48 4.44 4.53
C LYS A 290 -27.23 4.26 3.65
N ASP A 291 -26.66 3.06 3.63
CA ASP A 291 -25.47 2.70 2.86
C ASP A 291 -24.23 3.55 3.18
N GLU A 292 -24.03 3.95 4.44
CA GLU A 292 -22.81 4.66 4.86
C GLU A 292 -21.63 3.68 5.07
N PRO A 293 -20.60 3.68 4.19
CA PRO A 293 -19.53 2.68 4.21
C PRO A 293 -18.68 2.72 5.48
N ARG A 294 -18.48 3.91 6.06
CA ARG A 294 -17.73 4.07 7.31
C ARG A 294 -18.44 3.43 8.51
N ALA A 295 -19.77 3.39 8.50
CA ALA A 295 -20.53 2.72 9.54
C ALA A 295 -20.41 1.19 9.41
N MET A 296 -20.35 0.65 8.17
CA MET A 296 -20.14 -0.78 7.94
C MET A 296 -18.79 -1.26 8.48
N GLU A 297 -17.74 -0.45 8.33
CA GLU A 297 -16.43 -0.72 8.94
C GLU A 297 -16.53 -0.86 10.47
N LEU A 298 -17.15 0.13 11.12
CA LEU A 298 -17.29 0.14 12.59
C LEU A 298 -18.24 -0.96 13.08
N MET A 299 -19.23 -1.36 12.29
CA MET A 299 -20.02 -2.56 12.59
C MET A 299 -19.16 -3.82 12.59
N GLY A 300 -18.20 -3.91 11.65
CA GLY A 300 -17.18 -4.95 11.64
C GLY A 300 -16.38 -5.00 12.95
N GLU A 301 -15.91 -3.85 13.41
CA GLU A 301 -15.17 -3.70 14.67
C GLU A 301 -16.01 -4.03 15.90
N ILE A 302 -17.27 -3.56 15.94
CA ILE A 302 -18.23 -3.82 17.01
C ILE A 302 -18.45 -5.33 17.18
N PHE A 303 -18.71 -6.06 16.09
CA PHE A 303 -18.90 -7.51 16.15
C PHE A 303 -17.60 -8.26 16.45
N ALA A 304 -16.44 -7.78 15.99
CA ALA A 304 -15.15 -8.40 16.30
C ALA A 304 -14.80 -8.26 17.79
N ARG A 305 -15.15 -7.14 18.41
CA ARG A 305 -14.90 -6.85 19.82
C ARG A 305 -15.99 -7.34 20.76
N GLY A 306 -17.23 -7.44 20.28
CA GLY A 306 -18.41 -7.65 21.13
C GLY A 306 -18.81 -6.37 21.90
N ALA A 307 -18.61 -5.19 21.31
CA ALA A 307 -18.88 -3.92 21.96
C ALA A 307 -20.37 -3.55 21.86
N GLY A 308 -21.15 -3.84 22.90
CA GLY A 308 -22.61 -3.61 22.92
C GLY A 308 -23.44 -4.67 22.19
N VAL A 309 -22.79 -5.70 21.65
CA VAL A 309 -23.40 -6.87 21.02
C VAL A 309 -22.60 -8.13 21.33
N GLU A 310 -23.18 -9.30 21.14
CA GLU A 310 -22.44 -10.55 21.26
C GLU A 310 -21.34 -10.63 20.19
N ARG A 311 -20.12 -11.02 20.61
CA ARG A 311 -18.97 -11.12 19.74
C ARG A 311 -19.19 -12.16 18.64
N ASN A 312 -19.07 -11.75 17.38
CA ASN A 312 -19.28 -12.61 16.23
C ASN A 312 -18.35 -12.27 15.07
N TYR A 313 -17.26 -13.03 14.95
CA TYR A 313 -16.25 -12.82 13.90
C TYR A 313 -16.76 -13.09 12.48
N THR A 314 -17.79 -13.92 12.31
CA THR A 314 -18.36 -14.17 10.98
C THR A 314 -19.15 -12.97 10.48
N LEU A 315 -19.89 -12.30 11.36
CA LEU A 315 -20.56 -11.03 11.05
C LEU A 315 -19.53 -9.91 10.87
N ALA A 316 -18.49 -9.86 11.72
CA ALA A 316 -17.40 -8.91 11.57
C ALA A 316 -16.76 -8.98 10.18
N TYR A 317 -16.41 -10.20 9.74
CA TYR A 317 -15.85 -10.42 8.41
C TYR A 317 -16.78 -9.96 7.29
N ARG A 318 -18.09 -10.25 7.38
CA ARG A 318 -19.08 -9.83 6.37
C ARG A 318 -19.17 -8.31 6.28
N TRP A 319 -19.28 -7.61 7.40
CA TRP A 319 -19.36 -6.15 7.42
C TRP A 319 -18.09 -5.48 6.91
N LEU A 320 -16.91 -5.95 7.32
CA LEU A 320 -15.63 -5.44 6.83
C LEU A 320 -15.45 -5.70 5.32
N ARG A 321 -15.92 -6.86 4.82
CA ARG A 321 -15.90 -7.17 3.39
C ARG A 321 -16.82 -6.23 2.59
N LEU A 322 -18.03 -5.94 3.10
CA LEU A 322 -18.96 -4.99 2.47
C LEU A 322 -18.37 -3.57 2.45
N ALA A 323 -17.78 -3.12 3.56
CA ALA A 323 -17.10 -1.82 3.62
C ALA A 323 -15.93 -1.75 2.62
N ALA A 324 -15.11 -2.81 2.54
CA ALA A 324 -14.02 -2.89 1.58
C ALA A 324 -14.49 -2.87 0.11
N GLN A 325 -15.64 -3.48 -0.21
CA GLN A 325 -16.25 -3.41 -1.54
C GLN A 325 -16.70 -2.00 -1.92
N GLN A 326 -16.99 -1.14 -0.94
CA GLN A 326 -17.29 0.28 -1.15
C GLN A 326 -16.05 1.18 -1.06
N GLU A 327 -14.87 0.62 -1.28
CA GLU A 327 -13.58 1.33 -1.27
C GLU A 327 -13.22 1.97 0.09
N GLN A 328 -13.81 1.50 1.19
CA GLN A 328 -13.39 1.91 2.53
C GLN A 328 -12.09 1.20 2.91
N TYR A 329 -10.96 1.82 2.59
CA TYR A 329 -9.65 1.16 2.69
C TYR A 329 -9.30 0.71 4.11
N SER A 330 -9.72 1.43 5.14
CA SER A 330 -9.50 1.04 6.54
C SER A 330 -10.18 -0.28 6.92
N ALA A 331 -11.21 -0.71 6.19
CA ALA A 331 -11.82 -2.03 6.38
C ALA A 331 -10.88 -3.19 5.98
N TYR A 332 -9.99 -2.99 5.00
CA TYR A 332 -8.96 -3.99 4.66
C TYR A 332 -7.99 -4.22 5.82
N ASN A 333 -7.74 -3.23 6.68
CA ASN A 333 -6.94 -3.38 7.89
C ASN A 333 -7.63 -4.34 8.88
N GLY A 334 -8.94 -4.16 9.07
CA GLY A 334 -9.77 -5.08 9.87
C GLY A 334 -9.77 -6.50 9.32
N LEU A 335 -9.94 -6.67 8.00
CA LEU A 335 -9.86 -7.99 7.35
C LEU A 335 -8.47 -8.62 7.52
N GLY A 336 -7.41 -7.84 7.34
CA GLY A 336 -6.03 -8.28 7.56
C GLY A 336 -5.85 -8.82 8.98
N TYR A 337 -6.37 -8.10 9.98
CA TYR A 337 -6.32 -8.52 11.37
C TYR A 337 -7.03 -9.86 11.61
N LEU A 338 -8.22 -10.06 11.03
CA LEU A 338 -8.94 -11.32 11.12
C LEU A 338 -8.13 -12.49 10.51
N TYR A 339 -7.45 -12.29 9.38
CA TYR A 339 -6.59 -13.30 8.76
C TYR A 339 -5.29 -13.58 9.53
N VAL A 340 -4.69 -12.57 10.17
CA VAL A 340 -3.50 -12.76 11.04
C VAL A 340 -3.84 -13.63 12.24
N LYS A 341 -4.97 -13.33 12.89
CA LYS A 341 -5.39 -14.00 14.12
C LYS A 341 -6.16 -15.30 13.87
N GLY A 342 -6.73 -15.49 12.67
CA GLY A 342 -7.59 -16.64 12.35
C GLY A 342 -8.98 -16.51 12.97
N TYR A 343 -9.50 -15.29 13.10
CA TYR A 343 -10.80 -15.02 13.72
C TYR A 343 -11.92 -15.02 12.69
N GLY A 344 -12.81 -16.00 12.75
CA GLY A 344 -13.92 -16.16 11.80
C GLY A 344 -13.49 -16.60 10.39
N VAL A 345 -12.19 -16.66 10.13
CA VAL A 345 -11.55 -17.13 8.90
C VAL A 345 -10.32 -17.97 9.23
N GLU A 346 -9.92 -18.85 8.32
CA GLU A 346 -8.68 -19.61 8.48
C GLU A 346 -7.47 -18.67 8.45
N LYS A 347 -6.54 -18.88 9.38
CA LYS A 347 -5.32 -18.07 9.50
C LYS A 347 -4.54 -18.12 8.19
N ASN A 348 -4.31 -16.96 7.58
CA ASN A 348 -3.60 -16.86 6.31
C ASN A 348 -2.79 -15.56 6.25
N LEU A 349 -1.48 -15.68 6.52
CA LEU A 349 -0.58 -14.53 6.58
C LEU A 349 -0.37 -13.89 5.21
N THR A 350 -0.39 -14.66 4.11
CA THR A 350 -0.20 -14.12 2.76
C THR A 350 -1.40 -13.29 2.31
N LYS A 351 -2.63 -13.71 2.68
CA LYS A 351 -3.82 -12.87 2.48
C LYS A 351 -3.76 -11.61 3.34
N ALA A 352 -3.34 -11.72 4.60
CA ALA A 352 -3.21 -10.56 5.47
C ALA A 352 -2.17 -9.55 4.94
N THR A 353 -1.02 -10.01 4.46
CA THR A 353 0.01 -9.12 3.90
C THR A 353 -0.51 -8.37 2.68
N VAL A 354 -1.24 -9.05 1.78
CA VAL A 354 -1.85 -8.40 0.61
C VAL A 354 -2.88 -7.34 1.04
N LEU A 355 -3.69 -7.62 2.06
CA LEU A 355 -4.67 -6.67 2.60
C LEU A 355 -4.01 -5.46 3.27
N TYR A 356 -2.95 -5.64 4.05
CA TYR A 356 -2.22 -4.51 4.64
C TYR A 356 -1.45 -3.69 3.60
N LYS A 357 -0.93 -4.35 2.56
CA LYS A 357 -0.31 -3.66 1.43
C LYS A 357 -1.32 -2.78 0.69
N SER A 358 -2.54 -3.27 0.44
CA SER A 358 -3.57 -2.47 -0.22
C SER A 358 -3.97 -1.23 0.58
N VAL A 359 -4.04 -1.36 1.92
CA VAL A 359 -4.23 -0.25 2.86
C VAL A 359 -3.12 0.79 2.65
N ALA A 360 -1.86 0.38 2.80
CA ALA A 360 -0.71 1.27 2.70
C ALA A 360 -0.70 2.05 1.38
N GLU A 361 -0.87 1.35 0.26
CA GLU A 361 -0.67 1.90 -1.09
C GLU A 361 -1.87 2.66 -1.66
N ARG A 362 -3.09 2.32 -1.26
CA ARG A 362 -4.33 2.85 -1.87
C ARG A 362 -5.20 3.65 -0.91
N GLY A 363 -4.87 3.66 0.38
CA GLY A 363 -5.60 4.45 1.36
C GLY A 363 -5.60 5.95 1.04
N PRO A 364 -6.57 6.73 1.54
CA PRO A 364 -6.67 8.17 1.27
C PRO A 364 -5.42 8.98 1.65
N TRP A 365 -4.61 8.46 2.60
CA TRP A 365 -3.33 9.04 3.01
C TRP A 365 -2.24 8.93 1.93
N SER A 366 -2.42 8.09 0.90
CA SER A 366 -1.53 8.00 -0.28
C SER A 366 -1.69 9.19 -1.25
N SER A 367 -1.96 10.39 -0.73
CA SER A 367 -2.03 11.64 -1.50
C SER A 367 -0.82 11.82 -2.43
N MET A 368 0.37 11.39 -1.98
CA MET A 368 1.60 11.37 -2.77
C MET A 368 1.49 10.52 -4.04
N SER A 369 0.85 9.34 -4.01
CA SER A 369 0.65 8.47 -5.19
C SER A 369 -0.20 9.16 -6.25
N ARG A 370 -1.29 9.82 -5.82
CA ARG A 370 -2.17 10.57 -6.73
C ARG A 370 -1.44 11.77 -7.33
N TRP A 371 -0.74 12.56 -6.52
CA TRP A 371 0.00 13.72 -6.99
C TRP A 371 1.16 13.35 -7.92
N ALA A 372 1.83 12.21 -7.66
CA ALA A 372 2.88 11.69 -8.52
C ALA A 372 2.33 11.33 -9.90
N LEU A 373 1.22 10.58 -9.95
CA LEU A 373 0.56 10.23 -11.20
C LEU A 373 0.03 11.46 -11.95
N GLU A 374 -0.58 12.40 -11.25
CA GLU A 374 -1.09 13.63 -11.86
C GLU A 374 0.06 14.48 -12.44
N SER A 375 1.19 14.58 -11.72
CA SER A 375 2.38 15.28 -12.21
C SER A 375 2.95 14.60 -13.45
N TYR A 376 3.01 13.26 -13.43
CA TYR A 376 3.45 12.45 -14.56
C TYR A 376 2.57 12.67 -15.81
N LEU A 377 1.24 12.61 -15.66
CA LEU A 377 0.29 12.83 -16.76
C LEU A 377 0.32 14.26 -17.33
N LYS A 378 0.71 15.25 -16.51
CA LYS A 378 0.94 16.64 -16.95
C LYS A 378 2.28 16.85 -17.65
N GLY A 379 3.15 15.84 -17.65
CA GLY A 379 4.50 15.93 -18.20
C GLY A 379 5.54 16.54 -17.24
N ASP A 380 5.20 16.75 -15.97
CA ASP A 380 6.14 17.19 -14.94
C ASP A 380 6.89 15.97 -14.38
N ILE A 381 7.78 15.43 -15.21
CA ILE A 381 8.49 14.15 -14.96
C ILE A 381 9.40 14.26 -13.73
N GLY A 382 10.10 15.39 -13.55
CA GLY A 382 10.97 15.60 -12.38
C GLY A 382 10.20 15.58 -11.06
N LYS A 383 9.04 16.24 -11.00
CA LYS A 383 8.18 16.21 -9.81
C LYS A 383 7.58 14.83 -9.58
N ALA A 384 7.16 14.13 -10.65
CA ALA A 384 6.66 12.77 -10.55
C ALA A 384 7.74 11.82 -9.98
N LEU A 385 8.97 11.90 -10.50
CA LEU A 385 10.10 11.11 -10.03
C LEU A 385 10.42 11.39 -8.56
N LEU A 386 10.40 12.65 -8.14
CA LEU A 386 10.65 13.03 -6.74
C LEU A 386 9.58 12.45 -5.79
N LEU A 387 8.31 12.51 -6.17
CA LEU A 387 7.23 11.94 -5.37
C LEU A 387 7.29 10.41 -5.34
N TYR A 388 7.51 9.76 -6.48
CA TYR A 388 7.64 8.30 -6.56
C TYR A 388 8.89 7.80 -5.81
N SER A 389 10.03 8.48 -5.92
CA SER A 389 11.24 8.11 -5.17
C SER A 389 11.03 8.23 -3.66
N ARG A 390 10.39 9.31 -3.18
CA ARG A 390 10.07 9.45 -1.76
C ARG A 390 9.19 8.30 -1.24
N MET A 391 8.20 7.87 -2.02
CA MET A 391 7.37 6.72 -1.65
C MET A 391 8.13 5.40 -1.79
N ALA A 392 9.01 5.27 -2.79
CA ALA A 392 9.84 4.10 -2.96
C ALA A 392 10.78 3.88 -1.75
N ASP A 393 11.34 4.97 -1.21
CA ASP A 393 12.15 4.96 0.03
C ASP A 393 11.35 4.51 1.25
N LEU A 394 10.04 4.78 1.26
CA LEU A 394 9.12 4.28 2.30
C LEU A 394 8.69 2.83 2.06
N GLY A 395 9.16 2.19 0.99
CA GLY A 395 8.90 0.78 0.68
C GLY A 395 7.69 0.50 -0.20
N TYR A 396 7.03 1.53 -0.76
CA TYR A 396 5.86 1.34 -1.61
C TYR A 396 6.22 0.65 -2.93
N GLU A 397 5.70 -0.55 -3.16
CA GLU A 397 6.08 -1.42 -4.28
C GLU A 397 5.73 -0.78 -5.63
N VAL A 398 4.53 -0.24 -5.77
CA VAL A 398 4.10 0.45 -7.00
C VAL A 398 4.97 1.69 -7.27
N ALA A 399 5.37 2.41 -6.22
CA ALA A 399 6.20 3.60 -6.37
C ALA A 399 7.64 3.25 -6.76
N GLN A 400 8.20 2.16 -6.22
CA GLN A 400 9.49 1.62 -6.64
C GLN A 400 9.48 1.31 -8.15
N SER A 401 8.46 0.57 -8.62
CA SER A 401 8.33 0.23 -10.04
C SER A 401 8.17 1.47 -10.93
N ASN A 402 7.36 2.46 -10.52
CA ASN A 402 7.13 3.67 -11.31
C ASN A 402 8.37 4.59 -11.34
N ALA A 403 9.06 4.76 -10.21
CA ALA A 403 10.31 5.51 -10.15
C ALA A 403 11.37 4.87 -11.05
N ALA A 404 11.53 3.55 -10.98
CA ALA A 404 12.43 2.79 -11.84
C ALA A 404 12.11 2.98 -13.33
N TRP A 405 10.83 2.93 -13.69
CA TRP A 405 10.39 3.12 -15.07
C TRP A 405 10.66 4.53 -15.59
N ILE A 406 10.45 5.57 -14.77
CA ILE A 406 10.78 6.95 -15.15
C ILE A 406 12.30 7.09 -15.35
N LEU A 407 13.11 6.52 -14.46
CA LEU A 407 14.56 6.52 -14.58
C LEU A 407 15.04 5.78 -15.84
N ASP A 408 14.46 4.64 -16.20
CA ASP A 408 14.87 3.91 -17.42
C ASP A 408 14.47 4.66 -18.70
N ARG A 409 13.24 5.20 -18.76
CA ARG A 409 12.68 5.77 -19.98
C ARG A 409 13.13 7.19 -20.32
N TYR A 410 13.23 8.06 -19.32
CA TYR A 410 13.46 9.50 -19.54
C TYR A 410 14.92 9.91 -19.32
N GLY A 411 15.82 8.98 -19.61
CA GLY A 411 17.23 9.11 -19.31
C GLY A 411 17.92 10.39 -19.78
N ASP A 412 17.47 10.90 -20.93
CA ASP A 412 18.07 12.04 -21.63
C ASP A 412 17.69 13.41 -21.03
N GLU A 413 16.72 13.45 -20.10
CA GLU A 413 16.19 14.71 -19.53
C GLU A 413 16.91 15.16 -18.24
N HIS A 414 18.10 14.61 -17.93
CA HIS A 414 18.90 15.00 -16.75
C HIS A 414 18.11 14.97 -15.42
N ILE A 415 17.24 13.98 -15.26
CA ILE A 415 16.24 13.95 -14.17
C ILE A 415 16.78 13.47 -12.82
N CYS A 416 18.02 13.00 -12.76
CA CYS A 416 18.61 12.52 -11.51
C CYS A 416 20.01 13.07 -11.27
N MET A 417 20.38 13.12 -9.98
CA MET A 417 21.70 13.60 -9.50
C MET A 417 22.60 12.41 -9.16
N GLY A 418 23.79 12.36 -9.76
CA GLY A 418 24.88 11.44 -9.47
C GLY A 418 25.99 12.10 -8.64
N GLU A 419 27.14 11.43 -8.49
CA GLU A 419 28.23 11.90 -7.63
C GLU A 419 28.91 13.18 -8.14
N SER A 420 28.98 13.35 -9.47
CA SER A 420 29.67 14.47 -10.13
C SER A 420 28.73 15.49 -10.78
N GLY A 421 27.42 15.44 -10.51
CA GLY A 421 26.42 16.31 -11.13
C GLY A 421 25.16 15.55 -11.52
N PHE A 422 24.70 15.69 -12.77
CA PHE A 422 23.64 14.81 -13.29
C PHE A 422 24.14 13.37 -13.38
N CYS A 423 23.24 12.41 -13.15
CA CYS A 423 23.59 11.00 -13.25
C CYS A 423 24.14 10.66 -14.63
N SER A 424 25.15 9.80 -14.65
CA SER A 424 25.49 9.02 -15.84
C SER A 424 24.38 8.01 -16.18
N ASP A 425 24.32 7.56 -17.43
CA ASP A 425 23.42 6.48 -17.86
C ASP A 425 23.59 5.22 -16.98
N MET A 426 24.85 4.90 -16.63
CA MET A 426 25.18 3.78 -15.76
C MET A 426 24.54 3.92 -14.37
N GLU A 427 24.73 5.06 -13.69
CA GLU A 427 24.14 5.30 -12.37
C GLU A 427 22.61 5.26 -12.42
N ARG A 428 22.02 5.79 -13.49
CA ARG A 428 20.57 5.80 -13.69
C ARG A 428 20.01 4.39 -13.84
N HIS A 429 20.60 3.56 -14.71
CA HIS A 429 20.18 2.17 -14.88
C HIS A 429 20.40 1.36 -13.60
N LEU A 430 21.52 1.55 -12.89
CA LEU A 430 21.75 0.89 -11.60
C LEU A 430 20.65 1.21 -10.58
N ARG A 431 20.22 2.49 -10.48
CA ARG A 431 19.11 2.87 -9.58
C ARG A 431 17.78 2.28 -10.03
N ALA A 432 17.47 2.35 -11.32
CA ALA A 432 16.25 1.77 -11.87
C ALA A 432 16.18 0.26 -11.59
N HIS A 433 17.28 -0.45 -11.81
CA HIS A 433 17.38 -1.88 -11.59
C HIS A 433 17.22 -2.26 -10.11
N ALA A 434 17.84 -1.50 -9.20
CA ALA A 434 17.69 -1.72 -7.77
C ALA A 434 16.21 -1.58 -7.34
N LEU A 435 15.53 -0.55 -7.83
CA LEU A 435 14.11 -0.30 -7.54
C LEU A 435 13.20 -1.38 -8.15
N TRP A 436 13.43 -1.80 -9.39
CA TRP A 436 12.68 -2.92 -9.97
C TRP A 436 12.92 -4.23 -9.24
N TRP A 437 14.15 -4.50 -8.81
CA TRP A 437 14.46 -5.68 -8.01
C TRP A 437 13.68 -5.67 -6.68
N GLN A 438 13.72 -4.55 -5.95
CA GLN A 438 12.94 -4.39 -4.70
C GLN A 438 11.43 -4.59 -4.95
N ALA A 439 10.89 -3.97 -6.00
CA ALA A 439 9.49 -4.15 -6.36
C ALA A 439 9.16 -5.61 -6.71
N SER A 440 10.07 -6.31 -7.39
CA SER A 440 9.92 -7.73 -7.74
C SER A 440 9.87 -8.65 -6.52
N GLU A 441 10.72 -8.40 -5.51
CA GLU A 441 10.72 -9.13 -4.24
C GLU A 441 9.41 -8.93 -3.47
N GLN A 442 8.78 -7.76 -3.63
CA GLN A 442 7.47 -7.44 -3.07
C GLN A 442 6.28 -7.98 -3.89
N GLY A 443 6.56 -8.70 -4.98
CA GLY A 443 5.55 -9.33 -5.82
C GLY A 443 5.07 -8.45 -6.98
N ASN A 444 5.86 -7.51 -7.49
CA ASN A 444 5.54 -6.82 -8.74
C ASN A 444 6.02 -7.64 -9.95
N GLU A 445 5.10 -8.31 -10.64
CA GLU A 445 5.42 -9.11 -11.84
C GLU A 445 6.01 -8.29 -12.99
N HIS A 446 5.57 -7.04 -13.18
CA HIS A 446 6.06 -6.19 -14.27
C HIS A 446 7.50 -5.74 -14.01
N ALA A 447 7.82 -5.35 -12.78
CA ALA A 447 9.18 -5.02 -12.38
C ALA A 447 10.11 -6.23 -12.52
N ALA A 448 9.63 -7.42 -12.13
CA ALA A 448 10.35 -8.69 -12.30
C ALA A 448 10.64 -9.00 -13.78
N LEU A 449 9.69 -8.76 -14.69
CA LEU A 449 9.93 -8.87 -16.13
C LEU A 449 10.97 -7.86 -16.63
N LEU A 450 10.82 -6.58 -16.26
CA LEU A 450 11.69 -5.50 -16.74
C LEU A 450 13.14 -5.68 -16.29
N ILE A 451 13.35 -6.08 -15.03
CA ILE A 451 14.71 -6.37 -14.54
C ILE A 451 15.28 -7.66 -15.15
N GLY A 452 14.43 -8.66 -15.41
CA GLY A 452 14.81 -9.86 -16.15
C GLY A 452 15.30 -9.53 -17.56
N ASP A 453 14.54 -8.71 -18.30
CA ASP A 453 14.91 -8.24 -19.64
C ASP A 453 16.19 -7.41 -19.62
N ALA A 454 16.37 -6.55 -18.61
CA ALA A 454 17.58 -5.75 -18.46
C ALA A 454 18.83 -6.63 -18.31
N TYR A 455 18.78 -7.65 -17.46
CA TYR A 455 19.87 -8.62 -17.29
C TYR A 455 20.07 -9.53 -18.52
N TYR A 456 18.98 -9.93 -19.17
CA TYR A 456 19.03 -10.81 -20.34
C TYR A 456 19.68 -10.13 -21.54
N TYR A 457 19.26 -8.90 -21.85
CA TYR A 457 19.78 -8.15 -23.00
C TYR A 457 21.07 -7.39 -22.69
N GLY A 458 21.35 -7.12 -21.40
CA GLY A 458 22.48 -6.30 -20.96
C GLY A 458 22.22 -4.80 -21.11
N ARG A 459 20.99 -4.36 -20.81
CA ARG A 459 20.62 -2.93 -20.84
C ARG A 459 21.12 -2.29 -19.55
N GLY A 460 22.10 -1.38 -19.63
CA GLY A 460 22.61 -0.65 -18.45
C GLY A 460 23.47 -1.47 -17.47
N VAL A 461 23.57 -2.79 -17.66
CA VAL A 461 24.44 -3.72 -16.92
C VAL A 461 24.99 -4.77 -17.87
N GLY A 462 26.04 -5.50 -17.46
CA GLY A 462 26.52 -6.66 -18.22
C GLY A 462 25.43 -7.74 -18.33
N ARG A 463 25.47 -8.53 -19.41
CA ARG A 463 24.55 -9.66 -19.59
C ARG A 463 24.75 -10.68 -18.46
N ASP A 464 23.67 -11.01 -17.78
CA ASP A 464 23.65 -11.97 -16.67
C ASP A 464 22.42 -12.86 -16.81
N TYR A 465 22.59 -13.99 -17.48
CA TYR A 465 21.49 -14.91 -17.74
C TYR A 465 21.00 -15.62 -16.48
N GLU A 466 21.82 -15.77 -15.44
CA GLU A 466 21.40 -16.41 -14.19
C GLU A 466 20.46 -15.49 -13.41
N ARG A 467 20.82 -14.20 -13.27
CA ARG A 467 19.93 -13.21 -12.64
C ARG A 467 18.67 -12.95 -13.45
N ALA A 468 18.75 -12.99 -14.78
CA ALA A 468 17.57 -12.90 -15.63
C ALA A 468 16.58 -14.06 -15.36
N ALA A 469 17.10 -15.28 -15.22
CA ALA A 469 16.28 -16.45 -14.89
C ALA A 469 15.61 -16.30 -13.53
N GLU A 470 16.35 -15.83 -12.51
CA GLU A 470 15.80 -15.58 -11.16
C GLU A 470 14.65 -14.57 -11.20
N ALA A 471 14.84 -13.44 -11.88
CA ALA A 471 13.80 -12.43 -12.05
C ALA A 471 12.56 -12.97 -12.78
N TYR A 472 12.74 -13.75 -13.85
CA TYR A 472 11.60 -14.39 -14.54
C TYR A 472 10.92 -15.46 -13.68
N MET A 473 11.63 -16.18 -12.81
CA MET A 473 11.00 -17.10 -11.86
C MET A 473 10.12 -16.35 -10.85
N HIS A 474 10.53 -15.15 -10.39
CA HIS A 474 9.68 -14.30 -9.55
C HIS A 474 8.37 -13.92 -10.26
N ALA A 475 8.45 -13.48 -11.52
CA ALA A 475 7.26 -13.18 -12.33
C ALA A 475 6.41 -14.45 -12.63
N GLN A 476 7.04 -15.60 -12.86
CA GLN A 476 6.35 -16.87 -13.11
C GLN A 476 5.53 -17.32 -11.89
N SER A 477 6.02 -17.06 -10.68
CA SER A 477 5.27 -17.40 -9.45
C SER A 477 3.90 -16.70 -9.36
N GLN A 478 3.70 -15.63 -10.13
CA GLN A 478 2.47 -14.85 -10.22
C GLN A 478 1.63 -15.20 -11.46
N SER A 479 1.96 -16.32 -12.13
CA SER A 479 1.33 -16.74 -13.38
C SER A 479 1.55 -15.79 -14.57
N ASN A 480 2.69 -15.10 -14.66
CA ASN A 480 2.93 -14.22 -15.80
C ASN A 480 3.32 -14.98 -17.09
N ALA A 481 2.51 -14.86 -18.15
CA ALA A 481 2.71 -15.58 -19.41
C ALA A 481 4.00 -15.19 -20.15
N HIS A 482 4.41 -13.92 -20.09
CA HIS A 482 5.66 -13.46 -20.72
C HIS A 482 6.88 -14.06 -20.03
N ALA A 483 6.87 -14.12 -18.69
CA ALA A 483 7.96 -14.71 -17.93
C ALA A 483 8.08 -16.21 -18.19
N MET A 484 6.95 -16.92 -18.26
CA MET A 484 6.92 -18.34 -18.65
C MET A 484 7.50 -18.54 -20.04
N PHE A 485 7.11 -17.71 -21.01
CA PHE A 485 7.68 -17.79 -22.36
C PHE A 485 9.21 -17.57 -22.34
N ASN A 486 9.69 -16.54 -21.63
CA ASN A 486 11.12 -16.24 -21.55
C ASN A 486 11.92 -17.37 -20.87
N LEU A 487 11.40 -17.97 -19.79
CA LEU A 487 12.01 -19.15 -19.17
C LEU A 487 12.05 -20.34 -20.12
N GLY A 488 10.99 -20.55 -20.89
CA GLY A 488 10.96 -21.57 -21.95
C GLY A 488 12.04 -21.34 -22.99
N TYR A 489 12.21 -20.10 -23.45
CA TYR A 489 13.24 -19.70 -24.40
C TYR A 489 14.66 -19.90 -23.85
N MET A 490 14.88 -19.57 -22.57
CA MET A 490 16.16 -19.77 -21.90
C MET A 490 16.52 -21.26 -21.78
N HIS A 491 15.56 -22.13 -21.48
CA HIS A 491 15.77 -23.59 -21.51
C HIS A 491 15.96 -24.16 -22.92
N GLU A 492 15.33 -23.57 -23.95
CA GLU A 492 15.52 -23.99 -25.35
C GLU A 492 16.94 -23.71 -25.85
N HIS A 493 17.57 -22.63 -25.38
CA HIS A 493 18.88 -22.18 -25.85
C HIS A 493 20.03 -22.40 -24.84
N GLY A 494 19.71 -22.82 -23.61
CA GLY A 494 20.70 -23.03 -22.55
C GLY A 494 21.30 -21.73 -22.00
N HIS A 495 20.52 -20.65 -21.95
CA HIS A 495 20.97 -19.34 -21.44
C HIS A 495 20.78 -19.26 -19.93
N GLY A 496 21.87 -19.30 -19.15
CA GLY A 496 21.82 -19.23 -17.67
C GLY A 496 21.11 -20.39 -16.98
N LEU A 497 20.47 -21.26 -17.76
CA LEU A 497 19.74 -22.44 -17.35
C LEU A 497 20.21 -23.65 -18.18
N PRO A 498 20.11 -24.87 -17.64
CA PRO A 498 20.43 -26.06 -18.40
C PRO A 498 19.51 -26.19 -19.61
N LEU A 499 20.10 -26.59 -20.74
CA LEU A 499 19.38 -26.89 -21.98
C LEU A 499 18.40 -28.05 -21.74
N ASP A 500 17.10 -27.78 -21.79
CA ASP A 500 16.04 -28.78 -21.62
C ASP A 500 14.83 -28.46 -22.49
N LEU A 501 14.73 -29.13 -23.65
CA LEU A 501 13.64 -28.93 -24.60
C LEU A 501 12.28 -29.41 -24.08
N HIS A 502 12.25 -30.37 -23.15
CA HIS A 502 11.00 -30.85 -22.58
C HIS A 502 10.44 -29.82 -21.59
N LEU A 503 11.32 -29.25 -20.76
CA LEU A 503 10.96 -28.19 -19.84
C LEU A 503 10.60 -26.90 -20.58
N ALA A 504 11.34 -26.54 -21.65
CA ALA A 504 11.01 -25.42 -22.52
C ALA A 504 9.59 -25.54 -23.10
N LYS A 505 9.24 -26.72 -23.63
CA LYS A 505 7.88 -26.99 -24.12
C LYS A 505 6.83 -26.77 -23.03
N ARG A 506 7.08 -27.29 -21.82
CA ARG A 506 6.14 -27.17 -20.70
C ARG A 506 5.87 -25.71 -20.34
N TYR A 507 6.92 -24.89 -20.31
CA TYR A 507 6.78 -23.45 -20.07
C TYR A 507 5.99 -22.74 -21.18
N TYR A 508 6.22 -23.10 -22.45
CA TYR A 508 5.43 -22.57 -23.56
C TYR A 508 3.95 -22.97 -23.48
N ASP A 509 3.67 -24.24 -23.17
CA ASP A 509 2.29 -24.73 -23.00
C ASP A 509 1.59 -23.96 -21.86
N GLN A 510 2.28 -23.75 -20.73
CA GLN A 510 1.77 -22.95 -19.60
C GLN A 510 1.48 -21.49 -19.98
N ALA A 511 2.36 -20.86 -20.75
CA ALA A 511 2.18 -19.46 -21.18
C ALA A 511 0.88 -19.26 -21.98
N VAL A 512 0.50 -20.22 -22.84
CA VAL A 512 -0.75 -20.15 -23.62
C VAL A 512 -1.98 -20.45 -22.77
N GLU A 513 -1.85 -21.32 -21.76
CA GLU A 513 -2.93 -21.61 -20.82
C GLU A 513 -3.29 -20.38 -19.99
N VAL A 514 -2.29 -19.59 -19.60
CA VAL A 514 -2.49 -18.35 -18.85
C VAL A 514 -3.04 -17.24 -19.74
N ASP A 515 -2.40 -16.96 -20.89
CA ASP A 515 -2.78 -15.85 -21.76
C ASP A 515 -2.94 -16.28 -23.21
N SER A 516 -4.16 -16.06 -23.73
CA SER A 516 -4.48 -16.30 -25.14
C SER A 516 -3.62 -15.48 -26.13
N ALA A 517 -3.09 -14.32 -25.71
CA ALA A 517 -2.19 -13.51 -26.53
C ALA A 517 -0.83 -14.19 -26.77
N ALA A 518 -0.41 -15.10 -25.88
CA ALA A 518 0.82 -15.87 -26.03
C ALA A 518 0.74 -16.94 -27.13
N LYS A 519 -0.45 -17.22 -27.69
CA LYS A 519 -0.67 -18.29 -28.66
C LYS A 519 0.24 -18.19 -29.89
N LEU A 520 0.37 -17.00 -30.48
CA LEU A 520 1.21 -16.80 -31.67
C LEU A 520 2.71 -17.04 -31.38
N PRO A 521 3.34 -16.35 -30.42
CA PRO A 521 4.76 -16.56 -30.13
C PRO A 521 5.04 -18.00 -29.67
N VAL A 522 4.15 -18.61 -28.87
CA VAL A 522 4.30 -20.01 -28.47
C VAL A 522 4.18 -20.98 -29.65
N MET A 523 3.25 -20.78 -30.58
CA MET A 523 3.20 -21.65 -31.77
C MET A 523 4.49 -21.56 -32.60
N LEU A 524 5.07 -20.37 -32.74
CA LEU A 524 6.37 -20.21 -33.41
C LEU A 524 7.50 -20.91 -32.65
N ALA A 525 7.55 -20.76 -31.33
CA ALA A 525 8.54 -21.43 -30.50
C ALA A 525 8.40 -22.97 -30.52
N LEU A 526 7.17 -23.49 -30.46
CA LEU A 526 6.91 -24.93 -30.55
C LEU A 526 7.23 -25.52 -31.93
N THR A 527 6.99 -24.76 -33.00
CA THR A 527 7.39 -25.18 -34.36
C THR A 527 8.91 -25.16 -34.51
N SER A 528 9.61 -24.14 -33.97
CA SER A 528 11.07 -24.12 -33.83
C SER A 528 11.56 -25.38 -33.10
N LEU A 529 11.00 -25.68 -31.92
CA LEU A 529 11.38 -26.82 -31.10
C LEU A 529 11.13 -28.16 -31.80
N TRP A 530 10.03 -28.28 -32.57
CA TRP A 530 9.76 -29.45 -33.41
C TRP A 530 10.79 -29.60 -34.54
N ILE A 531 11.19 -28.49 -35.20
CA ILE A 531 12.21 -28.53 -36.25
C ILE A 531 13.57 -28.93 -35.66
N ARG A 532 13.97 -28.32 -34.53
CA ARG A 532 15.21 -28.65 -33.80
C ARG A 532 15.28 -30.12 -33.42
N LYS A 533 14.16 -30.68 -32.91
CA LYS A 533 14.07 -32.08 -32.50
C LYS A 533 14.17 -33.07 -33.67
N ASN A 534 13.54 -32.79 -34.80
CA ASN A 534 13.43 -33.74 -35.92
C ASN A 534 14.51 -33.56 -37.00
N TYR A 535 15.11 -32.37 -37.11
CA TYR A 535 16.07 -32.02 -38.16
C TYR A 535 17.36 -31.41 -37.59
N ALA A 536 17.83 -31.91 -36.45
CA ALA A 536 19.07 -31.48 -35.83
C ALA A 536 20.25 -31.52 -36.84
N GLY A 537 21.05 -30.44 -36.89
CA GLY A 537 22.18 -30.32 -37.82
C GLY A 537 21.80 -30.03 -39.29
N SER A 538 20.52 -29.79 -39.59
CA SER A 538 20.08 -29.42 -40.93
C SER A 538 20.23 -27.93 -41.22
N PHE A 539 20.22 -27.57 -42.50
CA PHE A 539 20.14 -26.18 -42.96
C PHE A 539 18.95 -25.42 -42.35
N MET A 540 17.81 -26.08 -42.09
CA MET A 540 16.64 -25.44 -41.50
C MET A 540 16.89 -24.96 -40.07
N VAL A 541 17.61 -25.75 -39.26
CA VAL A 541 17.99 -25.35 -37.90
C VAL A 541 18.98 -24.19 -37.94
N ASN A 542 20.02 -24.27 -38.78
CA ASN A 542 20.99 -23.19 -38.95
C ASN A 542 20.33 -21.90 -39.47
N PHE A 543 19.33 -22.01 -40.35
CA PHE A 543 18.56 -20.86 -40.83
C PHE A 543 17.76 -20.22 -39.69
N ILE A 544 17.07 -21.01 -38.85
CA ILE A 544 16.33 -20.51 -37.70
C ILE A 544 17.27 -19.82 -36.69
N ASP A 545 18.43 -20.43 -36.40
CA ASP A 545 19.42 -19.87 -35.48
C ASP A 545 20.04 -18.57 -35.99
N SER A 546 20.06 -18.35 -37.31
CA SER A 546 20.53 -17.10 -37.91
C SER A 546 19.49 -15.97 -37.90
N LEU A 547 18.22 -16.25 -37.61
CA LEU A 547 17.15 -15.23 -37.65
C LEU A 547 17.37 -14.05 -36.69
N PRO A 548 17.81 -14.25 -35.43
CA PRO A 548 18.05 -13.13 -34.51
C PRO A 548 19.15 -12.18 -34.98
N GLU A 549 20.15 -12.67 -35.71
CA GLU A 549 21.22 -11.84 -36.30
C GLU A 549 20.73 -11.08 -37.54
N MET A 550 19.79 -11.67 -38.28
CA MET A 550 19.18 -11.07 -39.48
C MET A 550 18.12 -10.02 -39.13
N TYR A 551 17.46 -10.14 -37.97
CA TYR A 551 16.35 -9.26 -37.58
C TYR A 551 16.73 -7.77 -37.49
N PRO A 552 17.79 -7.33 -36.77
CA PRO A 552 18.14 -5.91 -36.71
C PRO A 552 18.53 -5.35 -38.09
N VAL A 553 19.13 -6.17 -38.96
CA VAL A 553 19.45 -5.77 -40.35
C VAL A 553 18.20 -5.58 -41.19
N VAL A 554 17.17 -6.41 -40.97
CA VAL A 554 15.88 -6.28 -41.66
C VAL A 554 15.07 -5.13 -41.09
N GLU A 555 15.13 -4.86 -39.79
CA GLU A 555 14.46 -3.74 -39.12
C GLU A 555 15.07 -2.40 -39.55
N GLU A 556 16.40 -2.28 -39.56
CA GLU A 556 17.12 -1.11 -40.10
C GLU A 556 16.80 -0.91 -41.59
N TRP A 557 16.79 -1.98 -42.39
CA TRP A 557 16.37 -1.91 -43.80
C TRP A 557 14.89 -1.53 -43.95
N VAL A 558 14.00 -2.02 -43.09
CA VAL A 558 12.57 -1.70 -43.09
C VAL A 558 12.37 -0.23 -42.74
N GLU A 559 13.02 0.29 -41.70
CA GLU A 559 12.93 1.70 -41.35
C GLU A 559 13.48 2.58 -42.47
N ASP A 560 14.65 2.26 -43.01
CA ASP A 560 15.31 3.04 -44.07
C ASP A 560 14.54 2.99 -45.41
N VAL A 561 13.88 1.87 -45.73
CA VAL A 561 13.13 1.70 -46.99
C VAL A 561 11.64 2.02 -46.88
N LEU A 562 10.97 1.84 -45.74
CA LEU A 562 9.54 2.16 -45.59
C LEU A 562 9.29 3.59 -45.09
N MET A 563 10.24 4.26 -44.44
CA MET A 563 10.04 5.62 -43.92
C MET A 563 10.41 6.71 -44.95
N ASP A 564 11.13 6.38 -46.02
CA ASP A 564 11.23 7.23 -47.20
C ASP A 564 9.90 7.17 -47.99
N GLU A 565 9.09 8.24 -47.92
CA GLU A 565 7.71 8.32 -48.41
C GLU A 565 7.50 7.86 -49.88
N GLY A 566 8.57 7.84 -50.69
CA GLY A 566 8.56 7.34 -52.07
C GLY A 566 8.59 5.82 -52.21
N ASN A 567 9.17 5.08 -51.27
CA ASN A 567 9.41 3.64 -51.42
C ASN A 567 8.23 2.78 -50.94
N ALA A 568 7.50 3.22 -49.92
CA ALA A 568 6.27 2.55 -49.45
C ALA A 568 5.16 2.56 -50.52
N THR A 569 5.04 3.65 -51.28
CA THR A 569 4.08 3.76 -52.41
C THR A 569 4.50 2.87 -53.59
N ILE A 570 5.80 2.76 -53.86
CA ILE A 570 6.32 1.84 -54.90
C ILE A 570 6.11 0.38 -54.52
N LEU A 571 6.37 0.00 -53.25
CA LEU A 571 6.16 -1.36 -52.75
C LEU A 571 4.68 -1.76 -52.75
N THR A 572 3.78 -0.86 -52.36
CA THR A 572 2.33 -1.10 -52.43
C THR A 572 1.84 -1.23 -53.88
N LEU A 573 2.30 -0.38 -54.80
CA LEU A 573 2.01 -0.50 -56.23
C LEU A 573 2.54 -1.81 -56.82
N PHE A 574 3.73 -2.25 -56.39
CA PHE A 574 4.31 -3.52 -56.82
C PHE A 574 3.51 -4.73 -56.29
N ALA A 575 3.08 -4.70 -55.03
CA ALA A 575 2.21 -5.73 -54.45
C ALA A 575 0.84 -5.77 -55.15
N CYS A 576 0.24 -4.62 -55.47
CA CYS A 576 -0.97 -4.51 -56.29
C CYS A 576 -0.76 -5.06 -57.71
N LEU A 577 0.38 -4.77 -58.34
CA LEU A 577 0.70 -5.30 -59.67
C LEU A 577 0.83 -6.83 -59.65
N VAL A 578 1.56 -7.38 -58.68
CA VAL A 578 1.74 -8.84 -58.54
C VAL A 578 0.42 -9.54 -58.27
N THR A 579 -0.44 -8.98 -57.41
CA THR A 579 -1.78 -9.52 -57.14
C THR A 579 -2.68 -9.46 -58.38
N VAL A 580 -2.66 -8.36 -59.14
CA VAL A 580 -3.39 -8.25 -60.42
C VAL A 580 -2.87 -9.26 -61.44
N LEU A 581 -1.55 -9.41 -61.59
CA LEU A 581 -0.95 -10.39 -62.50
C LEU A 581 -1.31 -11.81 -62.10
N TYR A 582 -1.28 -12.14 -60.81
CA TYR A 582 -1.70 -13.42 -60.27
C TYR A 582 -3.18 -13.72 -60.56
N LEU A 583 -4.08 -12.76 -60.30
CA LEU A 583 -5.51 -12.91 -60.58
C LEU A 583 -5.78 -13.08 -62.08
N ARG A 584 -5.03 -12.36 -62.93
CA ARG A 584 -5.16 -12.45 -64.40
C ARG A 584 -4.63 -13.77 -64.95
N GLU A 585 -3.53 -14.27 -64.41
CA GLU A 585 -2.98 -15.60 -64.72
C GLU A 585 -3.97 -16.70 -64.31
N ARG A 586 -4.59 -16.57 -63.13
CA ARG A 586 -5.63 -17.48 -62.64
C ARG A 586 -6.87 -17.48 -63.55
N GLN A 587 -7.35 -16.30 -63.95
CA GLN A 587 -8.46 -16.19 -64.91
C GLN A 587 -8.12 -16.80 -66.27
N ARG A 588 -6.90 -16.59 -66.79
CA ARG A 588 -6.47 -17.24 -68.04
C ARG A 588 -6.46 -18.77 -67.93
N ARG A 589 -5.98 -19.31 -66.80
CA ARG A 589 -6.01 -20.76 -66.55
C ARG A 589 -7.43 -21.30 -66.44
N GLN A 590 -8.37 -20.54 -65.88
CA GLN A 590 -9.78 -20.92 -65.85
C GLN A 590 -10.43 -20.89 -67.24
N VAL A 591 -10.16 -19.85 -68.05
CA VAL A 591 -10.68 -19.76 -69.43
C VAL A 591 -10.12 -20.86 -70.34
N VAL A 592 -8.87 -21.29 -70.14
CA VAL A 592 -8.28 -22.43 -70.85
C VAL A 592 -8.87 -23.77 -70.38
N ALA A 593 -9.27 -23.88 -69.11
CA ALA A 593 -9.94 -25.07 -68.58
C ALA A 593 -11.41 -25.18 -69.04
N ASP A 594 -12.10 -24.05 -69.25
CA ASP A 594 -13.50 -24.01 -69.68
C ASP A 594 -13.70 -24.12 -71.20
N ASN A 595 -12.62 -24.11 -72.00
CA ASN A 595 -12.69 -24.21 -73.46
C ASN A 595 -11.67 -25.21 -74.05
N PRO A 596 -11.89 -26.53 -73.90
CA PRO A 596 -11.05 -27.54 -74.53
C PRO A 596 -11.39 -27.65 -76.01
N GLN A 597 -10.69 -26.93 -76.90
CA GLN A 597 -10.79 -27.19 -78.33
C GLN A 597 -10.18 -28.55 -78.69
N GLN A 598 -10.96 -29.33 -79.44
CA GLN A 598 -10.66 -30.65 -80.00
C GLN A 598 -9.38 -30.68 -80.86
N PRO A 599 -8.73 -31.86 -81.01
CA PRO A 599 -7.51 -32.01 -81.78
C PRO A 599 -7.83 -32.15 -83.28
N ASP A 600 -7.42 -31.19 -84.10
CA ASP A 600 -7.44 -31.35 -85.56
C ASP A 600 -6.14 -32.03 -86.04
N GLY A 601 -6.28 -33.32 -86.37
CA GLY A 601 -5.87 -33.90 -87.65
C GLY A 601 -4.38 -34.10 -87.97
N ALA A 602 -3.91 -35.35 -87.87
CA ALA A 602 -2.92 -35.91 -88.78
C ALA A 602 -3.66 -36.64 -89.93
N PRO A 603 -3.11 -36.72 -91.16
CA PRO A 603 -3.89 -36.86 -92.37
C PRO A 603 -4.23 -38.32 -92.73
N ASN A 604 -5.46 -38.52 -93.22
CA ASN A 604 -5.80 -39.23 -94.46
C ASN A 604 -7.27 -39.01 -94.81
#